data_AF-A0A9P6ZUW3-F1
#
_entry.id   AF-A0A9P6ZUW3-F1
#
_cell.length_a   1.000
_cell.length_b   1.000
_cell.length_c   1.000
_cell.angle_alpha   90.00
_cell.angle_beta   90.00
_cell.angle_gamma   90.00
#
_symmetry.space_group_name_H-M   'P 1'
#
loop_
_entity.id
_entity.type
_entity.pdbx_description
1 polymer ?
#
loop_
_entity_poly.entity_id
_entity_poly.type
_entity_poly.pdbx_seq_one_letter_code
_entity_poly.pdbx_strand_id
1 'polypeptide(L)'
;MSIEVNNRCHPYVIVKFKNEAASSNSEPYIQALMYYLQSTRTYAPSMSGSTLPCFMVVIFGPFIIFAGAVWMLRPAIQILSTPIAFNFHSMDSYNHITAERHMAAFRKAVRTLQRHYETLPPDSELVSKLAHPTIFPYPTTFTSLNDNSTIIFKYREHLEEDGGKSKRLIFFRTLDEGDAEVLICIKFVQDYSRDVHAHCTNAGVSPRLQGFEQLPRGWYMAVMDRLVTYNVLADLPIDELIPRSVFDSIRKEMGTLHACNLVHGDICDTNILLKREDRTQFMIIDFDWAGVADVVRYPAYVNYRDVERPHDVRDRLPIKAAHDEAMLGFLIARRSQK
;
A
#
# COMPACT_ATOMS: atom_id res chain seq x y z
N MET A 1 16.82 -20.23 15.59
CA MET A 1 16.74 -19.61 16.93
C MET A 1 15.27 -19.41 17.24
N SER A 2 14.87 -19.81 18.43
CA SER A 2 13.50 -19.71 18.91
C SER A 2 13.51 -19.39 20.39
N ILE A 3 12.36 -18.93 20.88
CA ILE A 3 12.14 -18.67 22.29
C ILE A 3 10.86 -19.37 22.74
N GLU A 4 10.86 -19.88 23.96
CA GLU A 4 9.69 -20.52 24.56
C GLU A 4 8.95 -19.53 25.45
N VAL A 5 7.71 -19.22 25.09
CA VAL A 5 6.81 -18.30 25.82
C VAL A 5 5.40 -18.89 25.76
N ASN A 6 4.63 -18.80 26.86
CA ASN A 6 3.29 -19.39 26.95
C ASN A 6 3.22 -20.89 26.53
N ASN A 7 4.24 -21.69 26.87
CA ASN A 7 4.39 -23.09 26.47
C ASN A 7 4.43 -23.33 24.94
N ARG A 8 4.83 -22.31 24.16
CA ARG A 8 4.99 -22.38 22.71
C ARG A 8 6.38 -21.95 22.30
N CYS A 9 6.91 -22.62 21.27
CA CYS A 9 8.19 -22.29 20.69
C CYS A 9 8.00 -21.32 19.51
N HIS A 10 8.42 -20.08 19.68
CA HIS A 10 8.34 -19.02 18.68
C HIS A 10 9.66 -18.85 17.94
N PRO A 11 9.74 -19.18 16.64
CA PRO A 11 10.93 -18.95 15.85
C PRO A 11 11.08 -17.45 15.55
N TYR A 12 12.18 -16.84 15.97
CA TYR A 12 12.48 -15.45 15.62
C TYR A 12 13.59 -15.32 14.57
N VAL A 13 14.43 -16.35 14.39
CA VAL A 13 15.36 -16.47 13.25
C VAL A 13 15.44 -17.91 12.75
N ILE A 14 15.29 -18.10 11.44
CA ILE A 14 15.59 -19.35 10.74
C ILE A 14 16.80 -19.13 9.83
N VAL A 15 17.82 -19.98 9.97
CA VAL A 15 19.01 -19.94 9.12
C VAL A 15 19.05 -21.19 8.25
N LYS A 16 19.26 -21.02 6.95
CA LYS A 16 19.49 -22.13 6.01
C LYS A 16 20.75 -21.87 5.19
N PHE A 17 21.59 -22.89 5.13
CA PHE A 17 22.84 -22.88 4.41
C PHE A 17 22.85 -24.04 3.40
N LYS A 18 23.32 -23.76 2.19
CA LYS A 18 23.62 -24.75 1.15
C LYS A 18 24.93 -24.37 0.45
N ASN A 19 25.63 -25.34 -0.11
CA ASN A 19 26.89 -25.05 -0.81
C ASN A 19 26.63 -24.23 -2.08
N GLU A 20 25.59 -24.55 -2.85
CA GLU A 20 25.21 -23.78 -4.04
C GLU A 20 23.69 -23.76 -4.27
N ALA A 21 23.22 -22.83 -5.11
CA ALA A 21 21.85 -22.86 -5.60
C ALA A 21 21.60 -24.16 -6.38
N ALA A 22 20.45 -24.81 -6.14
CA ALA A 22 20.08 -26.08 -6.79
C ALA A 22 21.06 -27.25 -6.61
N SER A 23 22.02 -27.18 -5.68
CA SER A 23 23.01 -28.25 -5.45
C SER A 23 22.47 -29.47 -4.70
N SER A 24 21.19 -29.45 -4.34
CA SER A 24 20.51 -30.52 -3.60
C SER A 24 19.03 -30.54 -3.97
N ASN A 25 18.31 -31.57 -3.54
CA ASN A 25 16.86 -31.69 -3.77
C ASN A 25 16.01 -30.64 -3.04
N SER A 26 16.63 -29.66 -2.36
CA SER A 26 15.92 -28.55 -1.74
C SER A 26 16.61 -27.20 -1.96
N GLU A 27 15.80 -26.21 -2.32
CA GLU A 27 16.20 -24.80 -2.40
C GLU A 27 16.15 -24.18 -0.98
N PRO A 28 17.20 -23.48 -0.53
CA PRO A 28 17.34 -23.07 0.87
C PRO A 28 16.32 -22.02 1.33
N TYR A 29 15.84 -21.12 0.46
CA TYR A 29 14.77 -20.17 0.78
C TYR A 29 13.43 -20.88 0.97
N ILE A 30 13.05 -21.78 0.06
CA ILE A 30 11.85 -22.62 0.20
C ILE A 30 11.94 -23.49 1.45
N GLN A 31 13.12 -24.05 1.74
CA GLN A 31 13.32 -24.80 2.96
C GLN A 31 13.11 -23.92 4.21
N ALA A 32 13.67 -22.71 4.26
CA ALA A 32 13.47 -21.79 5.39
C ALA A 32 11.98 -21.47 5.60
N LEU A 33 11.26 -21.22 4.51
CA LEU A 33 9.82 -20.98 4.50
C LEU A 33 9.05 -22.18 5.07
N MET A 34 9.35 -23.40 4.63
CA MET A 34 8.67 -24.60 5.11
C MET A 34 8.92 -24.85 6.60
N TYR A 35 10.13 -24.56 7.10
CA TYR A 35 10.42 -24.63 8.54
C TYR A 35 9.57 -23.64 9.33
N TYR A 36 9.43 -22.40 8.85
CA TYR A 36 8.56 -21.40 9.47
C TYR A 36 7.12 -21.90 9.54
N LEU A 37 6.54 -22.28 8.39
CA LEU A 37 5.16 -22.76 8.31
C LEU A 37 4.92 -23.95 9.23
N GLN A 38 5.82 -24.94 9.23
CA GLN A 38 5.70 -26.12 10.06
C GLN A 38 5.79 -25.77 11.56
N SER A 39 6.71 -24.87 11.93
CA SER A 39 6.91 -24.47 13.33
C SER A 39 5.74 -23.68 13.93
N THR A 40 4.96 -22.98 13.11
CA THR A 40 3.81 -22.18 13.55
C THR A 40 2.46 -22.86 13.31
N ARG A 41 2.43 -23.98 12.58
CA ARG A 41 1.22 -24.63 12.07
C ARG A 41 0.15 -24.91 13.13
N THR A 42 0.57 -25.38 14.30
CA THR A 42 -0.36 -25.85 15.35
C THR A 42 -1.03 -24.71 16.11
N TYR A 43 -0.47 -23.51 16.03
CA TYR A 43 -0.80 -22.44 16.97
C TYR A 43 -1.06 -21.08 16.31
N ALA A 44 -0.64 -20.87 15.06
CA ALA A 44 -0.97 -19.66 14.30
C ALA A 44 -2.48 -19.39 14.21
N PRO A 45 -3.37 -20.39 13.99
CA PRO A 45 -4.80 -20.15 13.94
C PRO A 45 -5.40 -19.63 15.26
N SER A 46 -4.77 -19.96 16.40
CA SER A 46 -5.23 -19.52 17.73
C SER A 46 -4.60 -18.21 18.20
N MET A 47 -3.68 -17.62 17.42
CA MET A 47 -3.00 -16.35 17.74
C MET A 47 -3.34 -15.28 16.70
N SER A 48 -4.63 -15.11 16.41
CA SER A 48 -5.11 -14.23 15.35
C SER A 48 -4.81 -12.73 15.58
N GLY A 49 -4.41 -12.35 16.79
CA GLY A 49 -3.93 -11.01 17.15
C GLY A 49 -2.40 -10.84 17.06
N SER A 50 -1.64 -11.88 16.68
CA SER A 50 -0.18 -11.81 16.49
C SER A 50 0.21 -12.05 15.04
N THR A 51 1.16 -11.26 14.54
CA THR A 51 1.76 -11.46 13.20
C THR A 51 2.81 -12.55 13.18
N LEU A 52 3.16 -13.17 14.32
CA LEU A 52 4.20 -14.20 14.43
C LEU A 52 5.46 -13.91 13.56
N PRO A 53 6.11 -12.74 13.74
CA PRO A 53 7.19 -12.32 12.87
C PRO A 53 8.45 -13.19 13.05
N CYS A 54 9.06 -13.59 11.94
CA CYS A 54 10.30 -14.37 11.94
C CYS A 54 11.26 -13.84 10.88
N PHE A 55 12.53 -13.68 11.22
CA PHE A 55 13.55 -13.42 10.22
C PHE A 55 14.10 -14.72 9.62
N MET A 56 14.54 -14.64 8.38
CA MET A 56 15.20 -15.72 7.67
C MET A 56 16.54 -15.24 7.12
N VAL A 57 17.59 -16.04 7.33
CA VAL A 57 18.89 -15.85 6.72
C VAL A 57 19.18 -17.06 5.85
N VAL A 58 19.31 -16.82 4.56
CA VAL A 58 19.56 -17.86 3.58
C VAL A 58 20.93 -17.63 2.98
N ILE A 59 21.80 -18.64 3.04
CA ILE A 59 23.16 -18.58 2.53
C ILE A 59 23.33 -19.71 1.50
N PHE A 60 23.78 -19.36 0.30
CA PHE A 60 24.12 -20.33 -0.74
C PHE A 60 25.22 -19.79 -1.64
N GLY A 61 26.20 -20.62 -1.98
CA GLY A 61 27.38 -20.17 -2.72
C GLY A 61 28.00 -18.95 -2.03
N PRO A 62 28.31 -17.88 -2.79
CA PRO A 62 28.78 -16.63 -2.24
C PRO A 62 27.64 -15.68 -1.81
N PHE A 63 26.37 -16.09 -1.77
CA PHE A 63 25.25 -15.17 -1.53
C PHE A 63 24.65 -15.32 -0.14
N ILE A 64 24.22 -14.19 0.43
CA ILE A 64 23.35 -14.13 1.60
C ILE A 64 22.07 -13.34 1.28
N ILE A 65 20.94 -13.86 1.75
CA ILE A 65 19.62 -13.23 1.63
C ILE A 65 19.03 -13.05 3.02
N PHE A 66 18.53 -11.84 3.28
CA PHE A 66 17.71 -11.53 4.44
C PHE A 66 16.24 -11.47 4.03
N ALA A 67 15.42 -12.29 4.66
CA ALA A 67 13.98 -12.32 4.45
C ALA A 67 13.24 -12.22 5.79
N GLY A 68 11.96 -11.87 5.72
CA GLY A 68 11.06 -11.79 6.85
C GLY A 68 9.77 -12.55 6.54
N ALA A 69 9.21 -13.17 7.56
CA ALA A 69 7.95 -13.89 7.49
C ALA A 69 7.01 -13.37 8.57
N VAL A 70 5.74 -13.22 8.21
CA VAL A 70 4.65 -12.88 9.12
C VAL A 70 3.41 -13.70 8.78
N TRP A 71 2.60 -14.02 9.78
CA TRP A 71 1.24 -14.50 9.62
C TRP A 71 0.30 -13.32 9.51
N MET A 72 -0.44 -13.24 8.41
CA MET A 72 -1.63 -12.39 8.26
C MET A 72 -2.85 -13.30 8.00
N LEU A 73 -3.81 -12.89 7.16
CA LEU A 73 -4.83 -13.80 6.63
C LEU A 73 -4.22 -15.07 6.01
N ARG A 74 -3.01 -14.93 5.48
CA ARG A 74 -2.12 -16.00 5.03
C ARG A 74 -0.69 -15.67 5.42
N PRO A 75 0.23 -16.65 5.48
CA PRO A 75 1.65 -16.39 5.60
C PRO A 75 2.12 -15.47 4.48
N ALA A 76 2.83 -14.41 4.84
CA ALA A 76 3.54 -13.54 3.92
C ALA A 76 5.03 -13.65 4.23
N ILE A 77 5.81 -14.03 3.22
CA ILE A 77 7.26 -14.12 3.30
C ILE A 77 7.84 -13.25 2.20
N GLN A 78 8.78 -12.38 2.57
CA GLN A 78 9.37 -11.43 1.63
C GLN A 78 10.86 -11.26 1.87
N ILE A 79 11.61 -11.15 0.77
CA ILE A 79 13.00 -10.73 0.78
C ILE A 79 13.07 -9.25 1.19
N LEU A 80 13.76 -8.96 2.29
CA LEU A 80 13.81 -7.63 2.90
C LEU A 80 14.90 -6.74 2.32
N SER A 81 15.88 -7.33 1.64
CA SER A 81 16.96 -6.62 0.98
C SER A 81 17.45 -7.39 -0.24
N THR A 82 18.08 -6.68 -1.18
CA THR A 82 18.78 -7.32 -2.30
C THR A 82 19.76 -8.37 -1.78
N PRO A 83 19.85 -9.56 -2.41
CA PRO A 83 20.87 -10.55 -2.09
C PRO A 83 22.26 -9.93 -2.14
N ILE A 84 23.07 -10.20 -1.12
CA ILE A 84 24.43 -9.66 -1.01
C ILE A 84 25.40 -10.75 -1.43
N ALA A 85 26.26 -10.45 -2.39
CA ALA A 85 27.35 -11.34 -2.77
C ALA A 85 28.53 -11.15 -1.80
N PHE A 86 29.20 -12.22 -1.43
CA PHE A 86 30.38 -12.28 -0.56
C PHE A 86 31.62 -12.70 -1.35
N ASN A 87 31.60 -12.50 -2.68
CA ASN A 87 32.80 -12.58 -3.48
C ASN A 87 33.78 -11.52 -2.96
N PHE A 88 34.92 -11.96 -2.44
CA PHE A 88 35.90 -11.04 -1.87
C PHE A 88 36.66 -10.35 -2.99
N HIS A 89 36.57 -9.03 -3.04
CA HIS A 89 37.44 -8.18 -3.83
C HIS A 89 37.86 -7.00 -2.96
N SER A 90 39.16 -6.84 -2.72
CA SER A 90 39.69 -5.85 -1.78
C SER A 90 39.27 -4.41 -2.08
N MET A 91 39.01 -4.10 -3.36
CA MET A 91 38.55 -2.77 -3.81
C MET A 91 37.03 -2.60 -3.80
N ASP A 92 36.23 -3.63 -3.51
CA ASP A 92 34.77 -3.52 -3.46
C ASP A 92 34.29 -3.00 -2.10
N SER A 93 34.68 -1.77 -1.79
CA SER A 93 34.31 -1.09 -0.55
C SER A 93 32.80 -0.90 -0.43
N TYR A 94 32.09 -0.76 -1.55
CA TYR A 94 30.63 -0.59 -1.55
C TYR A 94 29.94 -1.84 -1.02
N ASN A 95 30.32 -3.02 -1.51
CA ASN A 95 29.73 -4.27 -1.04
C ASN A 95 30.14 -4.59 0.40
N HIS A 96 31.38 -4.29 0.81
CA HIS A 96 31.80 -4.40 2.21
C HIS A 96 30.92 -3.56 3.14
N ILE A 97 30.76 -2.26 2.85
CA ILE A 97 29.90 -1.35 3.64
C ILE A 97 28.44 -1.83 3.61
N THR A 98 27.96 -2.31 2.47
CA THR A 98 26.60 -2.84 2.33
C THR A 98 26.41 -4.05 3.24
N ALA A 99 27.30 -5.03 3.20
CA ALA A 99 27.28 -6.21 4.04
C ALA A 99 27.31 -5.84 5.54
N GLU A 100 28.21 -4.95 5.95
CA GLU A 100 28.33 -4.47 7.33
C GLU A 100 27.03 -3.82 7.83
N ARG A 101 26.44 -2.93 7.02
CA ARG A 101 25.17 -2.25 7.35
C ARG A 101 24.03 -3.26 7.49
N HIS A 102 23.95 -4.25 6.60
CA HIS A 102 22.94 -5.30 6.68
C HIS A 102 23.10 -6.16 7.92
N MET A 103 24.33 -6.61 8.23
CA MET A 103 24.60 -7.39 9.43
C MET A 103 24.30 -6.62 10.72
N ALA A 104 24.65 -5.32 10.77
CA ALA A 104 24.36 -4.46 11.90
C ALA A 104 22.84 -4.23 12.08
N ALA A 105 22.12 -3.97 10.99
CA ALA A 105 20.66 -3.81 11.00
C ALA A 105 19.97 -5.12 11.41
N PHE A 106 20.40 -6.24 10.84
CA PHE A 106 19.89 -7.57 11.17
C PHE A 106 20.07 -7.89 12.66
N ARG A 107 21.26 -7.64 13.21
CA ARG A 107 21.53 -7.84 14.64
C ARG A 107 20.59 -7.01 15.52
N LYS A 108 20.33 -5.74 15.16
CA LYS A 108 19.39 -4.89 15.89
C LYS A 108 17.96 -5.43 15.79
N ALA A 109 17.54 -5.81 14.58
CA ALA A 109 16.19 -6.32 14.32
C ALA A 109 15.92 -7.63 15.06
N VAL A 110 16.87 -8.57 15.06
CA VAL A 110 16.78 -9.84 15.81
C VAL A 110 16.63 -9.60 17.30
N ARG A 111 17.41 -8.67 17.89
CA ARG A 111 17.29 -8.32 19.31
C ARG A 111 15.94 -7.70 19.64
N THR A 112 15.41 -6.83 18.78
CA THR A 112 14.08 -6.24 18.96
C THR A 112 12.99 -7.31 18.88
N LEU A 113 13.08 -8.22 17.91
CA LEU A 113 12.11 -9.29 17.74
C LEU A 113 12.17 -10.31 18.88
N GLN A 114 13.37 -10.64 19.37
CA GLN A 114 13.53 -11.47 20.54
C GLN A 114 12.81 -10.85 21.76
N ARG A 115 13.04 -9.56 22.03
CA ARG A 115 12.35 -8.84 23.11
C ARG A 115 10.85 -8.81 22.92
N HIS A 116 10.37 -8.61 21.70
CA HIS A 116 8.95 -8.64 21.39
C HIS A 116 8.31 -9.96 21.84
N TYR A 117 8.96 -11.09 21.54
CA TYR A 117 8.52 -12.39 22.00
C TYR A 117 8.61 -12.56 23.53
N GLU A 118 9.69 -12.10 24.17
CA GLU A 118 9.85 -12.10 25.63
C GLU A 118 8.75 -11.31 26.35
N THR A 119 8.20 -10.28 25.70
CA THR A 119 7.13 -9.42 26.23
C THR A 119 5.75 -9.76 25.69
N LEU A 120 5.56 -10.93 25.06
CA LEU A 120 4.24 -11.31 24.56
C LEU A 120 3.23 -11.41 25.71
N PRO A 121 2.02 -10.84 25.54
CA PRO A 121 0.96 -11.05 26.50
C PRO A 121 0.47 -12.51 26.47
N PRO A 122 -0.35 -12.93 27.46
CA PRO A 122 -0.94 -14.26 27.47
C PRO A 122 -1.75 -14.54 26.19
N ASP A 123 -1.81 -15.82 25.79
CA ASP A 123 -2.50 -16.25 24.57
C ASP A 123 -3.95 -15.75 24.48
N SER A 124 -4.66 -15.63 25.61
CA SER A 124 -6.03 -15.11 25.68
C SER A 124 -6.17 -13.67 25.17
N GLU A 125 -5.10 -12.87 25.25
CA GLU A 125 -5.06 -11.49 24.77
C GLU A 125 -4.55 -11.38 23.32
N LEU A 126 -3.96 -12.46 22.80
CA LEU A 126 -3.44 -12.57 21.43
C LEU A 126 -4.48 -13.12 20.44
N VAL A 127 -5.75 -13.15 20.83
CA VAL A 127 -6.87 -13.46 19.96
C VAL A 127 -7.49 -12.15 19.49
N SER A 128 -7.55 -11.96 18.17
CA SER A 128 -8.30 -10.86 17.59
C SER A 128 -9.78 -11.02 17.93
N LYS A 129 -10.37 -9.99 18.54
CA LYS A 129 -11.81 -9.93 18.84
C LYS A 129 -12.65 -9.60 17.60
N LEU A 130 -12.02 -9.32 16.46
CA LEU A 130 -12.70 -9.01 15.22
C LEU A 130 -13.29 -10.29 14.60
N ALA A 131 -14.48 -10.19 14.03
CA ALA A 131 -15.14 -11.28 13.31
C ALA A 131 -14.28 -11.83 12.16
N HIS A 132 -13.43 -10.98 11.58
CA HIS A 132 -12.39 -11.34 10.62
C HIS A 132 -11.04 -10.82 11.17
N PRO A 133 -10.05 -11.69 11.41
CA PRO A 133 -8.74 -11.25 11.87
C PRO A 133 -7.98 -10.57 10.72
N THR A 134 -8.26 -9.29 10.52
CA THR A 134 -7.54 -8.44 9.58
C THR A 134 -6.34 -7.86 10.30
N ILE A 135 -5.14 -8.23 9.85
CA ILE A 135 -3.93 -7.56 10.31
C ILE A 135 -3.81 -6.27 9.49
N PHE A 136 -4.00 -5.16 10.18
CA PHE A 136 -3.83 -3.84 9.59
C PHE A 136 -2.35 -3.46 9.49
N PRO A 137 -2.00 -2.53 8.58
CA PRO A 137 -0.67 -1.96 8.55
C PRO A 137 -0.24 -1.39 9.90
N TYR A 138 1.07 -1.42 10.18
CA TYR A 138 1.60 -1.00 11.49
C TYR A 138 1.43 0.49 11.83
N PRO A 139 1.37 1.45 10.88
CA PRO A 139 1.20 2.86 11.24
C PRO A 139 -0.17 3.09 11.85
N THR A 140 -0.20 3.72 13.03
CA THR A 140 -1.42 4.05 13.79
C THR A 140 -1.45 5.51 14.22
N THR A 141 -0.55 6.33 13.67
CA THR A 141 -0.42 7.76 13.97
C THR A 141 -0.07 8.53 12.72
N PHE A 142 -0.52 9.77 12.60
CA PHE A 142 -0.06 10.72 11.58
C PHE A 142 0.00 12.15 12.14
N THR A 143 0.78 13.01 11.50
CA THR A 143 0.81 14.44 11.76
C THR A 143 -0.26 15.15 10.92
N SER A 144 -1.17 15.83 11.61
CA SER A 144 -2.23 16.64 11.02
C SER A 144 -1.63 17.76 10.16
N LEU A 145 -2.07 17.87 8.91
CA LEU A 145 -1.69 18.96 8.01
C LEU A 145 -2.34 20.30 8.38
N ASN A 146 -3.34 20.30 9.27
CA ASN A 146 -4.05 21.52 9.68
C ASN A 146 -3.29 22.26 10.79
N ASP A 147 -2.86 21.54 11.82
CA ASP A 147 -2.33 22.12 13.07
C ASP A 147 -1.03 21.46 13.55
N ASN A 148 -0.44 20.55 12.77
CA ASN A 148 0.75 19.77 13.11
C ASN A 148 0.62 18.91 14.38
N SER A 149 -0.61 18.68 14.87
CA SER A 149 -0.85 17.77 15.99
C SER A 149 -0.60 16.31 15.59
N THR A 150 -0.18 15.47 16.53
CA THR A 150 -0.08 14.03 16.31
C THR A 150 -1.42 13.39 16.60
N ILE A 151 -2.04 12.80 15.58
CA ILE A 151 -3.32 12.12 15.68
C ILE A 151 -3.08 10.61 15.78
N ILE A 152 -3.54 10.00 16.85
CA ILE A 152 -3.52 8.54 17.05
C ILE A 152 -4.82 7.94 16.51
N PHE A 153 -4.74 6.75 15.93
CA PHE A 153 -5.86 6.13 15.28
C PHE A 153 -5.90 4.61 15.38
N LYS A 154 -7.11 4.06 15.22
CA LYS A 154 -7.36 2.63 15.16
C LYS A 154 -8.10 2.31 13.89
N TYR A 155 -7.59 1.34 13.14
CA TYR A 155 -8.29 0.82 11.98
C TYR A 155 -9.60 0.15 12.40
N ARG A 156 -10.66 0.35 11.60
CA ARG A 156 -11.93 -0.38 11.76
C ARG A 156 -12.14 -1.40 10.67
N GLU A 157 -11.88 -1.01 9.43
CA GLU A 157 -12.20 -1.83 8.26
C GLU A 157 -11.18 -1.62 7.14
N HIS A 158 -11.06 -2.65 6.31
CA HIS A 158 -10.32 -2.63 5.05
C HIS A 158 -11.35 -2.49 3.93
N LEU A 159 -11.05 -1.73 2.88
CA LEU A 159 -11.96 -1.61 1.73
C LEU A 159 -12.32 -3.00 1.20
N GLU A 160 -13.60 -3.34 1.17
CA GLU A 160 -14.09 -4.57 0.56
C GLU A 160 -14.36 -4.32 -0.94
N GLU A 161 -13.94 -5.25 -1.79
CA GLU A 161 -14.30 -5.32 -3.21
C GLU A 161 -15.15 -6.56 -3.44
N ASP A 162 -15.94 -6.59 -4.51
CA ASP A 162 -16.78 -7.73 -4.87
C ASP A 162 -15.99 -9.05 -4.82
N GLY A 163 -16.42 -9.96 -3.94
CA GLY A 163 -15.70 -11.19 -3.62
C GLY A 163 -14.83 -11.15 -2.34
N GLY A 164 -14.91 -10.08 -1.55
CA GLY A 164 -14.43 -10.00 -0.16
C GLY A 164 -12.92 -9.84 0.01
N LYS A 165 -12.16 -9.52 -1.05
CA LYS A 165 -10.70 -9.34 -0.98
C LYS A 165 -10.24 -8.19 -1.87
N SER A 166 -10.27 -6.94 -1.38
CA SER A 166 -9.58 -5.86 -2.08
C SER A 166 -8.07 -6.06 -1.98
N LYS A 167 -7.36 -5.86 -3.10
CA LYS A 167 -5.90 -5.75 -3.10
C LYS A 167 -5.43 -4.33 -2.76
N ARG A 168 -6.35 -3.36 -2.72
CA ARG A 168 -6.04 -1.96 -2.46
C ARG A 168 -5.68 -1.77 -1.00
N LEU A 169 -4.65 -1.00 -0.73
CA LEU A 169 -4.19 -0.69 0.63
C LEU A 169 -4.97 0.51 1.18
N ILE A 170 -6.30 0.42 1.15
CA ILE A 170 -7.24 1.46 1.55
C ILE A 170 -8.00 1.01 2.79
N PHE A 171 -7.88 1.77 3.87
CA PHE A 171 -8.46 1.42 5.17
C PHE A 171 -9.30 2.57 5.72
N PHE A 172 -10.31 2.25 6.52
CA PHE A 172 -11.17 3.26 7.13
C PHE A 172 -11.18 3.15 8.66
N ARG A 173 -11.48 4.28 9.29
CA ARG A 173 -11.72 4.37 10.74
C ARG A 173 -12.80 5.41 11.04
N THR A 174 -13.11 5.49 12.33
CA THR A 174 -13.78 6.63 12.95
C THR A 174 -12.84 7.23 13.99
N LEU A 175 -12.78 8.56 14.09
CA LEU A 175 -12.32 9.24 15.30
C LEU A 175 -13.49 9.56 16.18
N ASP A 176 -13.28 9.41 17.48
CA ASP A 176 -14.11 10.03 18.49
C ASP A 176 -13.47 11.40 18.81
N GLU A 177 -13.77 12.43 18.00
CA GLU A 177 -13.43 13.83 18.32
C GLU A 177 -14.69 14.51 18.90
N GLY A 178 -14.83 14.45 20.23
CA GLY A 178 -16.04 14.94 20.90
C GLY A 178 -17.28 14.12 20.51
N ASP A 179 -18.37 14.80 20.10
CA ASP A 179 -19.64 14.18 19.68
C ASP A 179 -19.73 13.89 18.17
N ALA A 180 -18.68 14.18 17.38
CA ALA A 180 -18.69 14.01 15.93
C ALA A 180 -17.81 12.82 15.48
N GLU A 181 -18.40 11.91 14.72
CA GLU A 181 -17.70 10.78 14.12
C GLU A 181 -16.95 11.24 12.86
N VAL A 182 -15.62 11.44 12.94
CA VAL A 182 -14.82 11.80 11.76
C VAL A 182 -14.41 10.54 11.03
N LEU A 183 -14.98 10.32 9.85
CA LEU A 183 -14.63 9.20 8.98
C LEU A 183 -13.45 9.58 8.08
N ILE A 184 -12.38 8.79 8.13
CA ILE A 184 -11.23 8.97 7.25
C ILE A 184 -10.95 7.74 6.41
N CYS A 185 -10.26 7.99 5.30
CA CYS A 185 -9.66 7.03 4.41
C CYS A 185 -8.13 7.10 4.56
N ILE A 186 -7.48 5.94 4.67
CA ILE A 186 -6.03 5.80 4.79
C ILE A 186 -5.55 4.97 3.61
N LYS A 187 -4.71 5.56 2.75
CA LYS A 187 -4.14 4.91 1.57
C LYS A 187 -2.63 4.74 1.75
N PHE A 188 -2.12 3.54 1.50
CA PHE A 188 -0.67 3.28 1.42
C PHE A 188 -0.22 3.14 -0.04
N VAL A 189 0.75 3.95 -0.44
CA VAL A 189 1.18 4.10 -1.85
C VAL A 189 2.68 4.34 -1.93
N GLN A 190 3.29 4.08 -3.10
CA GLN A 190 4.71 4.35 -3.32
C GLN A 190 4.95 5.66 -4.09
N ASP A 191 3.97 6.09 -4.87
CA ASP A 191 3.96 7.34 -5.60
C ASP A 191 2.64 8.05 -5.30
N TYR A 192 2.69 9.35 -5.00
CA TYR A 192 1.51 10.14 -4.69
C TYR A 192 1.80 11.62 -4.87
N SER A 193 0.98 12.32 -5.65
CA SER A 193 1.12 13.77 -5.80
C SER A 193 0.29 14.53 -4.78
N ARG A 194 0.95 14.92 -3.70
CA ARG A 194 0.37 15.84 -2.70
C ARG A 194 -0.02 17.17 -3.33
N ASP A 195 0.76 17.67 -4.29
CA ASP A 195 0.52 18.98 -4.90
C ASP A 195 -0.73 18.98 -5.79
N VAL A 196 -0.91 17.93 -6.59
CA VAL A 196 -2.14 17.76 -7.40
C VAL A 196 -3.35 17.51 -6.51
N HIS A 197 -3.21 16.68 -5.48
CA HIS A 197 -4.27 16.47 -4.50
C HIS A 197 -4.68 17.81 -3.85
N ALA A 198 -3.72 18.58 -3.33
CA ALA A 198 -3.98 19.88 -2.70
C ALA A 198 -4.63 20.87 -3.67
N HIS A 199 -4.22 20.89 -4.94
CA HIS A 199 -4.87 21.70 -5.97
C HIS A 199 -6.35 21.35 -6.12
N CYS A 200 -6.67 20.07 -6.28
CA CYS A 200 -8.06 19.60 -6.40
C CYS A 200 -8.87 19.82 -5.11
N THR A 201 -8.26 19.67 -3.93
CA THR A 201 -8.91 19.97 -2.65
C THR A 201 -9.25 21.45 -2.54
N ASN A 202 -8.34 22.35 -2.93
CA ASN A 202 -8.58 23.80 -2.91
C ASN A 202 -9.69 24.23 -3.88
N ALA A 203 -9.86 23.50 -4.98
CA ALA A 203 -11.00 23.67 -5.90
C ALA A 203 -12.30 23.03 -5.40
N GLY A 204 -12.27 22.30 -4.28
CA GLY A 204 -13.44 21.63 -3.70
C GLY A 204 -13.86 20.34 -4.43
N VAL A 205 -12.97 19.78 -5.26
CA VAL A 205 -13.26 18.60 -6.12
C VAL A 205 -12.42 17.38 -5.76
N SER A 206 -11.89 17.32 -4.54
CA SER A 206 -11.17 16.17 -4.00
C SER A 206 -11.31 16.14 -2.47
N PRO A 207 -11.33 14.96 -1.82
CA PRO A 207 -11.39 14.87 -0.36
C PRO A 207 -10.20 15.60 0.26
N ARG A 208 -10.41 16.25 1.40
CA ARG A 208 -9.32 16.97 2.07
C ARG A 208 -8.26 15.98 2.56
N LEU A 209 -7.00 16.25 2.23
CA LEU A 209 -5.87 15.53 2.80
C LEU A 209 -5.64 16.02 4.23
N GLN A 210 -5.78 15.12 5.20
CA GLN A 210 -5.57 15.39 6.63
C GLN A 210 -4.14 15.11 7.08
N GLY A 211 -3.46 14.16 6.45
CA GLY A 211 -2.12 13.69 6.85
C GLY A 211 -1.37 13.08 5.68
N PHE A 212 -0.03 13.21 5.70
CA PHE A 212 0.82 12.61 4.68
C PHE A 212 2.18 12.24 5.28
N GLU A 213 2.38 10.94 5.56
CA GLU A 213 3.59 10.44 6.19
C GLU A 213 4.50 9.71 5.20
N GLN A 214 5.80 9.97 5.27
CA GLN A 214 6.79 9.15 4.60
C GLN A 214 7.15 7.93 5.46
N LEU A 215 7.06 6.76 4.86
CA LEU A 215 7.35 5.48 5.48
C LEU A 215 8.63 4.86 4.89
N PRO A 216 9.24 3.89 5.60
CA PRO A 216 10.41 3.19 5.10
C PRO A 216 10.19 2.54 3.72
N ARG A 217 11.29 2.41 2.96
CA ARG A 217 11.31 1.80 1.62
C ARG A 217 10.45 2.52 0.57
N GLY A 218 10.31 3.84 0.70
CA GLY A 218 9.65 4.68 -0.30
C GLY A 218 8.13 4.52 -0.32
N TRP A 219 7.54 4.17 0.82
CA TRP A 219 6.09 4.17 0.98
C TRP A 219 5.62 5.50 1.56
N TYR A 220 4.37 5.83 1.31
CA TYR A 220 3.65 6.94 1.90
C TYR A 220 2.34 6.46 2.50
N MET A 221 1.91 7.14 3.55
CA MET A 221 0.57 7.01 4.10
C MET A 221 -0.17 8.32 3.89
N ALA A 222 -1.12 8.33 2.96
CA ALA A 222 -2.01 9.44 2.71
C ALA A 222 -3.31 9.25 3.52
N VAL A 223 -3.63 10.23 4.36
CA VAL A 223 -4.82 10.22 5.22
C VAL A 223 -5.75 11.33 4.77
N MET A 224 -6.99 11.01 4.40
CA MET A 224 -7.94 11.96 3.81
C MET A 224 -9.37 11.74 4.29
N ASP A 225 -10.24 12.72 4.08
CA ASP A 225 -11.67 12.61 4.40
C ASP A 225 -12.32 11.42 3.66
N ARG A 226 -13.19 10.67 4.35
CA ARG A 226 -13.96 9.59 3.73
C ARG A 226 -15.23 10.12 3.07
N LEU A 227 -15.39 9.83 1.78
CA LEU A 227 -16.54 10.29 0.97
C LEU A 227 -17.74 9.34 1.05
N VAL A 228 -18.41 9.26 2.20
CA VAL A 228 -19.55 8.33 2.41
C VAL A 228 -20.84 8.70 1.67
N THR A 229 -21.01 9.96 1.29
CA THR A 229 -22.19 10.46 0.57
C THR A 229 -22.04 10.44 -0.95
N TYR A 230 -20.99 9.78 -1.44
CA TYR A 230 -20.67 9.67 -2.85
C TYR A 230 -20.75 8.20 -3.33
N ASN A 231 -20.91 8.01 -4.63
CA ASN A 231 -20.73 6.73 -5.31
C ASN A 231 -19.61 6.84 -6.34
N VAL A 232 -18.84 5.77 -6.51
CA VAL A 232 -17.90 5.67 -7.63
C VAL A 232 -18.70 5.66 -8.92
N LEU A 233 -18.28 6.43 -9.91
CA LEU A 233 -18.98 6.53 -11.18
C LEU A 233 -19.07 5.15 -11.85
N ALA A 234 -18.00 4.36 -11.82
CA ALA A 234 -17.97 3.00 -12.37
C ALA A 234 -19.07 2.07 -11.84
N ASP A 235 -19.51 2.27 -10.58
CA ASP A 235 -20.53 1.43 -9.94
C ASP A 235 -21.97 1.82 -10.34
N LEU A 236 -22.14 2.97 -11.00
CA LEU A 236 -23.46 3.40 -11.49
C LEU A 236 -23.81 2.66 -12.77
N PRO A 237 -25.08 2.24 -12.95
CA PRO A 237 -25.58 1.64 -14.18
C PRO A 237 -25.15 2.44 -15.42
N ILE A 238 -24.83 1.76 -16.52
CA ILE A 238 -24.28 2.43 -17.69
C ILE A 238 -25.27 3.43 -18.31
N ASP A 239 -26.56 3.11 -18.21
CA ASP A 239 -27.72 3.88 -18.65
C ASP A 239 -28.16 4.96 -17.65
N GLU A 240 -27.49 5.04 -16.49
CA GLU A 240 -27.77 6.07 -15.49
C GLU A 240 -27.50 7.47 -16.07
N LEU A 241 -28.51 8.34 -15.96
CA LEU A 241 -28.40 9.69 -16.51
C LEU A 241 -27.50 10.56 -15.62
N ILE A 242 -26.37 10.95 -16.19
CA ILE A 242 -25.44 11.89 -15.56
C ILE A 242 -25.59 13.26 -16.26
N PRO A 243 -25.81 14.36 -15.51
CA PRO A 243 -25.93 15.67 -16.10
C PRO A 243 -24.67 16.04 -16.90
N ARG A 244 -24.84 16.51 -18.13
CA ARG A 244 -23.71 16.95 -18.98
C ARG A 244 -22.87 18.03 -18.31
N SER A 245 -23.51 18.90 -17.53
CA SER A 245 -22.85 19.94 -16.74
C SER A 245 -21.79 19.40 -15.78
N VAL A 246 -21.91 18.16 -15.31
CA VAL A 246 -20.91 17.50 -14.45
C VAL A 246 -19.64 17.24 -15.24
N PHE A 247 -19.75 16.66 -16.43
CA PHE A 247 -18.59 16.43 -17.30
C PHE A 247 -17.96 17.73 -17.79
N ASP A 248 -18.76 18.76 -18.05
CA ASP A 248 -18.25 20.09 -18.38
C ASP A 248 -17.47 20.70 -17.20
N SER A 249 -17.95 20.48 -15.98
CA SER A 249 -17.26 20.91 -14.76
C SER A 249 -15.97 20.12 -14.54
N ILE A 250 -15.98 18.80 -14.74
CA ILE A 250 -14.75 17.97 -14.68
C ILE A 250 -13.73 18.46 -15.71
N ARG A 251 -14.15 18.70 -16.96
CA ARG A 251 -13.26 19.22 -18.01
C ARG A 251 -12.68 20.58 -17.62
N LYS A 252 -13.50 21.46 -17.05
CA LYS A 252 -13.05 22.78 -16.57
C LYS A 252 -11.99 22.64 -15.48
N GLU A 253 -12.20 21.77 -14.49
CA GLU A 253 -11.22 21.53 -13.43
C GLU A 253 -9.95 20.82 -13.92
N MET A 254 -10.03 20.00 -14.97
CA MET A 254 -8.82 19.51 -15.65
C MET A 254 -8.08 20.65 -16.35
N GLY A 255 -8.80 21.58 -16.97
CA GLY A 255 -8.20 22.78 -17.56
C GLY A 255 -7.46 23.66 -16.54
N THR A 256 -8.00 23.83 -15.33
CA THR A 256 -7.33 24.58 -14.24
C THR A 256 -6.07 23.85 -13.76
N LEU A 257 -6.14 22.53 -13.64
CA LEU A 257 -4.99 21.69 -13.29
C LEU A 257 -3.88 21.80 -14.35
N HIS A 258 -4.24 21.66 -15.63
CA HIS A 258 -3.30 21.73 -16.75
C HIS A 258 -2.68 23.12 -16.90
N ALA A 259 -3.43 24.20 -16.61
CA ALA A 259 -2.90 25.56 -16.59
C ALA A 259 -1.79 25.77 -15.54
N CYS A 260 -1.77 24.95 -14.48
CA CYS A 260 -0.69 24.90 -13.50
C CYS A 260 0.46 23.96 -13.88
N ASN A 261 0.49 23.44 -15.12
CA ASN A 261 1.42 22.42 -15.59
C ASN A 261 1.37 21.13 -14.77
N LEU A 262 0.18 20.80 -14.26
CA LEU A 262 -0.08 19.58 -13.51
C LEU A 262 -0.98 18.64 -14.32
N VAL A 263 -0.87 17.34 -14.09
CA VAL A 263 -1.67 16.28 -14.72
C VAL A 263 -2.13 15.27 -13.70
N HIS A 264 -3.28 14.63 -13.94
CA HIS A 264 -3.77 13.52 -13.12
C HIS A 264 -3.19 12.18 -13.60
N GLY A 265 -3.18 11.95 -14.90
CA GLY A 265 -2.60 10.77 -15.54
C GLY A 265 -3.45 9.51 -15.54
N ASP A 266 -4.48 9.44 -14.69
CA ASP A 266 -5.38 8.28 -14.59
C ASP A 266 -6.86 8.66 -14.45
N ILE A 267 -7.34 9.62 -15.25
CA ILE A 267 -8.77 9.98 -15.24
C ILE A 267 -9.61 8.82 -15.80
N CYS A 268 -10.44 8.23 -14.95
CA CYS A 268 -11.39 7.18 -15.32
C CYS A 268 -12.59 7.15 -14.37
N ASP A 269 -13.61 6.35 -14.68
CA ASP A 269 -14.81 6.23 -13.86
C ASP A 269 -14.58 5.61 -12.49
N THR A 270 -13.50 4.86 -12.27
CA THR A 270 -13.16 4.39 -10.93
C THR A 270 -12.55 5.47 -10.04
N ASN A 271 -12.05 6.55 -10.64
CA ASN A 271 -11.36 7.65 -9.97
C ASN A 271 -12.22 8.93 -9.90
N ILE A 272 -13.48 8.85 -10.33
CA ILE A 272 -14.48 9.91 -10.23
C ILE A 272 -15.63 9.41 -9.36
N LEU A 273 -15.95 10.18 -8.33
CA LEU A 273 -17.06 9.93 -7.43
C LEU A 273 -18.15 10.99 -7.66
N LEU A 274 -19.42 10.60 -7.64
CA LEU A 274 -20.57 11.50 -7.76
C LEU A 274 -21.39 11.52 -6.47
N LYS A 275 -21.90 12.68 -6.10
CA LYS A 275 -22.76 12.83 -4.92
C LYS A 275 -24.05 12.02 -5.12
N ARG A 276 -24.43 11.23 -4.11
CA ARG A 276 -25.55 10.27 -4.19
C ARG A 276 -26.90 10.90 -4.53
N GLU A 277 -27.18 12.07 -3.98
CA GLU A 277 -28.52 12.68 -4.03
C GLU A 277 -28.89 13.16 -5.43
N ASP A 278 -28.04 13.98 -6.05
CA ASP A 278 -28.34 14.72 -7.27
C ASP A 278 -27.31 14.51 -8.38
N ARG A 279 -26.17 13.88 -8.04
CA ARG A 279 -25.04 13.61 -8.94
C ARG A 279 -24.48 14.87 -9.61
N THR A 280 -24.77 16.05 -9.06
CA THR A 280 -24.33 17.33 -9.63
C THR A 280 -22.92 17.70 -9.17
N GLN A 281 -22.50 17.17 -8.03
CA GLN A 281 -21.17 17.34 -7.48
C GLN A 281 -20.34 16.09 -7.72
N PHE A 282 -19.06 16.31 -8.01
CA PHE A 282 -18.09 15.24 -8.22
C PHE A 282 -16.87 15.43 -7.33
N MET A 283 -16.16 14.33 -7.11
CA MET A 283 -14.86 14.28 -6.45
C MET A 283 -13.91 13.46 -7.33
N ILE A 284 -12.70 13.96 -7.53
CA ILE A 284 -11.59 13.26 -8.16
C ILE A 284 -10.73 12.66 -7.05
N ILE A 285 -10.39 11.39 -7.20
CA ILE A 285 -9.53 10.64 -6.28
C ILE A 285 -8.41 9.93 -7.04
N ASP A 286 -7.48 9.34 -6.30
CA ASP A 286 -6.37 8.55 -6.83
C ASP A 286 -5.29 9.36 -7.59
N PHE A 287 -4.46 10.06 -6.81
CA PHE A 287 -3.37 10.90 -7.32
C PHE A 287 -2.03 10.16 -7.40
N ASP A 288 -2.03 8.83 -7.55
CA ASP A 288 -0.81 8.02 -7.53
C ASP A 288 0.08 8.27 -8.75
N TRP A 289 -0.53 8.60 -9.90
CA TRP A 289 0.17 8.88 -11.16
C TRP A 289 0.28 10.36 -11.46
N ALA A 290 -0.37 11.18 -10.64
CA ALA A 290 -0.46 12.61 -10.85
C ALA A 290 0.89 13.29 -10.62
N GLY A 291 1.06 14.49 -11.15
CA GLY A 291 2.29 15.26 -10.96
C GLY A 291 2.47 16.35 -12.00
N VAL A 292 3.71 16.78 -12.19
CA VAL A 292 4.08 17.79 -13.18
C VAL A 292 4.02 17.19 -14.59
N ALA A 293 3.32 17.86 -15.50
CA ALA A 293 3.18 17.45 -16.89
C ALA A 293 4.56 17.25 -17.56
N ASP A 294 4.68 16.24 -18.41
CA ASP A 294 5.90 15.85 -19.13
C ASP A 294 7.10 15.47 -18.23
N VAL A 295 6.93 15.46 -16.90
CA VAL A 295 7.94 15.06 -15.91
C VAL A 295 7.55 13.76 -15.21
N VAL A 296 6.34 13.69 -14.67
CA VAL A 296 5.80 12.46 -14.08
C VAL A 296 5.60 11.40 -15.17
N ARG A 297 5.83 10.13 -14.83
CA ARG A 297 5.84 9.02 -15.78
C ARG A 297 4.83 7.97 -15.36
N TYR A 298 4.23 7.34 -16.36
CA TYR A 298 3.42 6.15 -16.14
C TYR A 298 4.23 5.05 -15.43
N PRO A 299 3.60 4.25 -14.54
CA PRO A 299 4.27 3.12 -13.91
C PRO A 299 4.65 2.05 -14.94
N ALA A 300 5.35 1.01 -14.49
CA ALA A 300 5.47 -0.20 -15.30
C ALA A 300 4.15 -0.97 -15.26
N TYR A 301 3.84 -1.69 -16.34
CA TYR A 301 2.66 -2.54 -16.47
C TYR A 301 1.32 -1.79 -16.43
N VAL A 302 1.23 -0.61 -17.07
CA VAL A 302 -0.06 0.07 -17.21
C VAL A 302 -1.03 -0.83 -17.96
N ASN A 303 -2.29 -0.86 -17.50
CA ASN A 303 -3.33 -1.63 -18.18
C ASN A 303 -3.80 -0.90 -19.46
N TYR A 304 -3.42 -1.44 -20.62
CA TYR A 304 -3.89 -1.00 -21.95
C TYR A 304 -4.94 -1.93 -22.56
N ARG A 305 -5.24 -3.04 -21.89
CA ARG A 305 -6.13 -4.09 -22.44
C ARG A 305 -7.56 -3.90 -21.98
N ASP A 306 -7.74 -3.64 -20.69
CA ASP A 306 -9.06 -3.56 -20.08
C ASP A 306 -9.52 -2.10 -19.87
N VAL A 307 -8.60 -1.15 -20.01
CA VAL A 307 -8.89 0.29 -19.89
C VAL A 307 -8.46 0.99 -21.17
N GLU A 308 -9.40 1.68 -21.80
CA GLU A 308 -9.14 2.48 -22.99
C GLU A 308 -8.23 3.67 -22.65
N ARG A 309 -7.11 3.78 -23.38
CA ARG A 309 -6.10 4.82 -23.15
C ARG A 309 -5.60 5.38 -24.48
N PRO A 310 -5.10 6.63 -24.50
CA PRO A 310 -4.49 7.21 -25.68
C PRO A 310 -3.33 6.35 -26.21
N HIS A 311 -3.18 6.32 -27.53
CA HIS A 311 -2.23 5.40 -28.20
C HIS A 311 -0.77 5.58 -27.77
N ASP A 312 -0.37 6.79 -27.35
CA ASP A 312 0.98 7.13 -26.92
C ASP A 312 1.21 6.98 -25.40
N VAL A 313 0.20 6.56 -24.63
CA VAL A 313 0.36 6.18 -23.22
C VAL A 313 1.08 4.83 -23.15
N ARG A 314 2.31 4.83 -22.64
CA ARG A 314 3.18 3.65 -22.51
C ARG A 314 3.98 3.66 -21.20
N ASP A 315 4.43 2.47 -20.78
CA ASP A 315 5.16 2.27 -19.54
C ASP A 315 6.36 3.20 -19.48
N ARG A 316 6.54 3.86 -18.33
CA ARG A 316 7.64 4.79 -18.07
C ARG A 316 7.71 6.01 -19.00
N LEU A 317 6.74 6.21 -19.89
CA LEU A 317 6.68 7.43 -20.70
C LEU A 317 6.05 8.58 -19.90
N PRO A 318 6.39 9.84 -20.23
CA PRO A 318 5.82 11.00 -19.57
C PRO A 318 4.30 11.10 -19.74
N ILE A 319 3.64 11.55 -18.68
CA ILE A 319 2.20 11.82 -18.65
C ILE A 319 1.96 13.25 -19.13
N LYS A 320 1.01 13.43 -20.05
CA LYS A 320 0.71 14.70 -20.70
C LYS A 320 -0.71 15.16 -20.39
N ALA A 321 -0.95 16.47 -20.42
CA ALA A 321 -2.29 17.04 -20.30
C ALA A 321 -3.27 16.49 -21.35
N ALA A 322 -2.78 16.26 -22.58
CA ALA A 322 -3.58 15.64 -23.65
C ALA A 322 -4.04 14.21 -23.31
N HIS A 323 -3.33 13.50 -22.42
CA HIS A 323 -3.76 12.17 -21.97
C HIS A 323 -5.02 12.27 -21.11
N ASP A 324 -5.06 13.19 -20.15
CA ASP A 324 -6.23 13.43 -19.30
C ASP A 324 -7.47 13.81 -20.12
N GLU A 325 -7.32 14.73 -21.08
CA GLU A 325 -8.44 15.17 -21.92
C GLU A 325 -8.98 14.02 -22.77
N ALA A 326 -8.09 13.22 -23.38
CA ALA A 326 -8.50 12.08 -24.19
C ALA A 326 -9.19 11.00 -23.34
N MET A 327 -8.67 10.69 -22.15
CA MET A 327 -9.30 9.73 -21.23
C MET A 327 -10.68 10.20 -20.76
N LEU A 328 -10.84 11.50 -20.45
CA LEU A 328 -12.14 12.08 -20.16
C LEU A 328 -13.08 11.99 -21.36
N GLY A 329 -12.58 12.20 -22.58
CA GLY A 329 -13.33 12.02 -23.81
C GLY A 329 -13.88 10.60 -23.98
N PHE A 330 -13.04 9.57 -23.77
CA PHE A 330 -13.47 8.16 -23.82
C PHE A 330 -14.55 7.86 -22.78
N LEU A 331 -14.38 8.36 -21.55
CA LEU A 331 -15.36 8.21 -20.49
C LEU A 331 -16.73 8.79 -20.87
N ILE A 332 -16.74 10.03 -21.39
CA ILE A 332 -17.97 10.72 -21.82
C ILE A 332 -18.63 9.97 -22.97
N ALA A 333 -17.84 9.51 -23.95
CA ALA A 333 -18.34 8.76 -25.09
C ALA A 333 -19.03 7.46 -24.64
N ARG A 334 -18.40 6.69 -23.74
CA ARG A 334 -18.95 5.45 -23.19
C ARG A 334 -20.26 5.66 -22.43
N ARG A 335 -20.40 6.79 -21.70
CA ARG A 335 -21.64 7.16 -20.99
C ARG A 335 -22.71 7.79 -21.88
N SER A 336 -22.36 8.18 -23.10
CA SER A 336 -23.27 8.81 -24.06
C SER A 336 -23.77 7.84 -25.14
N GLN A 337 -23.13 6.68 -25.28
CA GLN A 337 -23.56 5.62 -26.19
C GLN A 337 -24.79 4.92 -25.58
N LYS A 338 -25.93 5.11 -26.24
CA LYS A 338 -27.21 4.50 -25.92
C LYS A 338 -27.23 3.01 -26.23
#